data_AF-A0A2H0W134-F1
#
_entry.id   AF-A0A2H0W134-F1
#
_cell.length_a   1.000
_cell.length_b   1.000
_cell.length_c   1.000
_cell.angle_alpha   90.00
_cell.angle_beta   90.00
_cell.angle_gamma   90.00
#
_symmetry.space_group_name_H-M   'P 1'
#
loop_
_entity.id
_entity.type
_entity.pdbx_description
1 polymer ?
#
loop_
_entity_poly.entity_id
_entity_poly.type
_entity_poly.pdbx_seq_one_letter_code
_entity_poly.pdbx_strand_id
1 'polypeptide(L)'
;WGEFFRISPFTYGESVAQEYFYIHEEAITKSSEKADDAETCIQCSKNFRIVEKERGFYKELNLPEPRKCPACRHNDRITRRNPRALWQRTCSKCSSDTWTSYAPDRSEKIYCEKCYLEEVY
;
A
#
# COMPACT_ATOMS: atom_id res chain seq x y z
N TRP A 1 24.61 -0.04 -10.30
CA TRP A 1 23.14 0.02 -10.16
C TRP A 1 22.79 -0.38 -8.74
N GLY A 2 22.72 0.59 -7.81
CA GLY A 2 22.51 0.26 -6.39
C GLY A 2 22.78 1.35 -5.36
N GLU A 3 22.90 2.62 -5.76
CA GLU A 3 23.04 3.75 -4.82
C GLU A 3 21.96 4.80 -5.06
N PHE A 4 20.70 4.37 -5.12
CA PHE A 4 19.57 5.29 -5.22
C PHE A 4 18.70 5.12 -3.98
N PHE A 5 18.81 6.11 -3.08
CA PHE A 5 18.13 6.31 -1.79
C PHE A 5 18.78 5.72 -0.52
N ARG A 6 19.50 6.59 0.20
CA ARG A 6 19.82 6.46 1.65
C ARG A 6 18.60 6.70 2.58
N ILE A 7 17.37 6.74 2.06
CA ILE A 7 16.17 7.24 2.80
C ILE A 7 15.19 6.12 3.18
N SER A 8 15.46 4.86 2.83
CA SER A 8 14.65 3.75 3.34
C SER A 8 15.53 2.83 4.18
N PRO A 9 15.34 2.75 5.51
CA PRO A 9 16.03 1.76 6.34
C PRO A 9 15.53 0.33 6.06
N PHE A 10 14.56 0.18 5.16
CA PHE A 10 14.05 -1.10 4.69
C PHE A 10 14.50 -1.31 3.24
N THR A 11 15.25 -2.37 3.00
CA THR A 11 15.52 -2.86 1.65
C THR A 11 14.18 -3.18 0.99
N TYR A 12 14.08 -3.00 -0.34
CA TYR A 12 12.86 -3.28 -1.10
C TYR A 12 12.62 -4.81 -1.10
N GLY A 13 12.06 -5.31 0.00
CA GLY A 13 11.98 -6.74 0.32
C GLY A 13 11.80 -7.05 1.81
N GLU A 14 12.13 -6.15 2.74
CA GLU A 14 12.12 -6.47 4.18
C GLU A 14 10.81 -6.20 4.93
N SER A 15 9.77 -5.63 4.29
CA SER A 15 8.44 -5.53 4.93
C SER A 15 7.62 -6.83 4.88
N VAL A 16 8.29 -7.96 4.71
CA VAL A 16 7.71 -9.30 4.66
C VAL A 16 7.69 -9.96 6.03
N ALA A 17 7.10 -9.26 7.01
CA ALA A 17 6.68 -9.97 8.23
C ALA A 17 5.82 -11.21 7.87
N GLN A 18 5.08 -11.17 6.75
CA GLN A 18 4.42 -12.35 6.19
C GLN A 18 5.34 -13.49 5.70
N GLU A 19 6.58 -13.22 5.25
CA GLU A 19 7.50 -14.30 4.85
C GLU A 19 8.23 -14.93 6.05
N TYR A 20 8.38 -14.19 7.16
CA TYR A 20 8.93 -14.75 8.41
C TYR A 20 7.90 -15.51 9.26
N PHE A 21 6.60 -15.32 9.01
CA PHE A 21 5.53 -16.11 9.63
C PHE A 21 4.89 -17.01 8.58
N TYR A 22 5.52 -18.16 8.30
CA TYR A 22 4.80 -19.30 7.73
C TYR A 22 3.60 -19.59 8.63
N ILE A 23 2.38 -19.39 8.10
CA ILE A 23 1.16 -19.85 8.76
C ILE A 23 1.09 -21.36 8.50
N HIS A 24 1.87 -22.15 9.23
CA HIS A 24 1.44 -23.51 9.53
C HIS A 24 0.43 -23.38 10.68
N GLU A 25 -0.78 -23.92 10.49
CA GLU A 25 -1.85 -23.95 11.50
C GLU A 25 -1.35 -24.48 12.86
N GLU A 26 -0.28 -25.28 12.85
CA GLU A 26 0.40 -25.81 14.04
C GLU A 26 1.08 -24.76 14.93
N ALA A 27 1.50 -23.61 14.39
CA ALA A 27 2.20 -22.57 15.16
C ALA A 27 1.26 -21.82 16.14
N ILE A 28 -0.06 -21.83 15.90
CA ILE A 28 -1.06 -21.24 16.80
C ILE A 28 -1.09 -21.97 18.14
N THR A 29 -0.74 -23.26 18.16
CA THR A 29 -0.79 -24.09 19.38
C THR A 29 0.51 -24.08 20.20
N LYS A 30 1.64 -23.65 19.62
CA LYS A 30 2.97 -23.71 20.27
C LYS A 30 3.52 -22.37 20.76
N SER A 31 2.93 -21.24 20.40
CA SER A 31 3.30 -19.93 20.96
C SER A 31 2.33 -19.51 22.07
N SER A 32 2.22 -20.31 23.13
CA SER A 32 1.58 -19.89 24.37
C SER A 32 2.51 -19.05 25.26
N GLU A 33 3.55 -18.44 24.69
CA GLU A 33 4.33 -17.40 25.34
C GLU A 33 3.77 -16.07 24.84
N LYS A 34 3.05 -15.36 25.71
CA LYS A 34 2.68 -13.97 25.47
C LYS A 34 3.96 -13.20 25.21
N ALA A 35 4.22 -12.83 23.96
CA ALA A 35 5.19 -11.78 23.69
C ALA A 35 4.59 -10.50 24.31
N ASP A 36 5.29 -9.93 25.29
CA ASP A 36 4.80 -8.82 26.12
C ASP A 36 4.44 -7.55 25.33
N ASP A 37 4.81 -7.49 24.04
CA ASP A 37 4.60 -6.35 23.12
C ASP A 37 3.72 -6.67 21.90
N ALA A 38 2.75 -7.60 22.04
CA ALA A 38 1.81 -7.90 20.96
C ALA A 38 0.59 -6.95 20.97
N GLU A 39 0.48 -6.10 19.94
CA GLU A 39 -0.68 -5.23 19.73
C GLU A 39 -1.74 -5.90 18.85
N THR A 40 -3.02 -5.61 19.10
CA THR A 40 -4.14 -6.15 18.32
C THR A 40 -4.58 -5.16 17.24
N CYS A 41 -4.70 -5.63 16.00
CA CYS A 41 -5.19 -4.81 14.89
C CYS A 41 -6.70 -4.56 14.98
N ILE A 42 -7.11 -3.30 14.83
CA ILE A 42 -8.53 -2.89 14.84
C ILE A 42 -9.35 -3.53 13.71
N GLN A 43 -8.74 -3.80 12.55
CA GLN A 43 -9.47 -4.22 11.34
C GLN A 43 -9.57 -5.74 11.16
N CYS A 44 -8.57 -6.50 11.59
CA CYS A 44 -8.52 -7.94 11.37
C CYS A 44 -8.38 -8.75 12.67
N SER A 45 -8.33 -8.09 13.82
CA SER A 45 -8.14 -8.68 15.15
C SER A 45 -6.91 -9.59 15.27
N LYS A 46 -5.98 -9.52 14.31
CA LYS A 46 -4.71 -10.24 14.35
C LYS A 46 -3.71 -9.50 15.24
N ASN A 47 -2.93 -10.27 15.98
CA ASN A 47 -1.82 -9.74 16.76
C ASN A 47 -0.65 -9.40 15.83
N PHE A 48 0.01 -8.28 16.08
CA PHE A 48 1.24 -7.88 15.40
C PHE A 48 2.17 -7.19 16.39
N ARG A 49 3.47 -7.21 16.08
CA ARG A 49 4.50 -6.50 16.84
C ARG A 49 5.15 -5.44 15.97
N ILE A 50 5.45 -4.29 16.56
CA ILE A 50 6.23 -3.22 15.94
C ILE A 50 7.68 -3.37 16.42
N VAL A 51 8.65 -3.32 15.50
CA VAL A 51 10.07 -3.47 15.84
C VAL A 51 10.60 -2.18 16.49
N GLU A 52 11.56 -2.26 17.40
CA GLU A 52 12.16 -1.08 18.05
C GLU A 52 12.67 -0.03 17.05
N LYS A 53 13.26 -0.47 15.94
CA LYS A 53 13.70 0.40 14.84
C LYS A 53 12.54 1.18 14.21
N GLU A 54 11.39 0.54 14.02
CA GLU A 54 10.18 1.20 13.52
C GLU A 54 9.67 2.23 14.52
N ARG A 55 9.65 1.89 15.82
CA ARG A 55 9.26 2.82 16.88
C ARG A 55 10.19 4.03 16.94
N GLY A 56 11.49 3.83 16.76
CA GLY A 56 12.49 4.89 16.63
C GLY A 56 12.19 5.81 15.45
N PHE A 57 11.90 5.24 14.28
CA PHE A 57 11.52 5.99 13.08
C PHE A 57 10.27 6.85 13.27
N TYR A 58 9.21 6.33 13.92
CA TYR A 58 8.01 7.13 14.20
C TYR A 58 8.31 8.29 15.18
N LYS A 59 9.15 8.06 16.20
CA LYS A 59 9.57 9.09 17.15
C LYS A 59 10.41 10.19 16.50
N GLU A 60 11.40 9.81 15.68
CA GLU A 60 12.26 10.76 14.97
C GLU A 60 11.47 11.66 14.02
N LEU A 61 10.46 11.10 13.35
CA LEU A 61 9.62 11.83 12.41
C LEU A 61 8.41 12.53 13.06
N ASN A 62 8.24 12.46 14.38
CA ASN A 62 7.06 12.96 15.10
C ASN A 62 5.73 12.43 14.52
N LEU A 63 5.70 11.16 14.13
CA LEU A 63 4.53 10.49 13.56
C LEU A 63 3.86 9.59 14.61
N PRO A 64 2.52 9.48 14.61
CA PRO A 64 1.82 8.57 15.52
C PRO A 64 2.06 7.10 15.14
N GLU A 65 2.15 6.24 16.15
CA GLU A 65 2.32 4.81 15.96
C GLU A 65 1.09 4.15 15.31
N PRO A 66 1.28 3.18 14.40
CA PRO A 66 0.21 2.60 13.59
C PRO A 66 -0.68 1.61 14.36
N ARG A 67 -1.99 1.89 14.46
CA ARG A 67 -2.98 0.99 15.10
C ARG A 67 -3.48 -0.17 14.22
N LYS A 68 -2.99 -0.26 12.99
CA LYS A 68 -3.34 -1.30 12.02
C LYS A 68 -2.12 -2.16 11.73
N CYS A 69 -2.32 -3.46 11.54
CA CYS A 69 -1.24 -4.36 11.17
C CYS A 69 -0.62 -4.00 9.80
N PRO A 70 0.62 -4.44 9.53
CA PRO A 70 1.30 -4.18 8.26
C PRO A 70 0.49 -4.62 7.03
N ALA A 71 -0.22 -5.75 7.12
CA ALA A 71 -1.08 -6.26 6.05
C ALA A 71 -2.25 -5.32 5.73
N CYS A 72 -2.99 -4.87 6.75
CA CYS A 72 -4.11 -3.96 6.58
C CYS A 72 -3.64 -2.61 6.04
N ARG A 73 -2.51 -2.09 6.55
CA ARG A 73 -1.90 -0.85 6.03
C ARG A 73 -1.45 -1.01 4.57
N HIS A 74 -0.88 -2.15 4.22
CA HIS A 74 -0.51 -2.46 2.85
C HIS A 74 -1.74 -2.47 1.95
N ASN A 75 -2.81 -3.17 2.35
CA ASN A 75 -4.06 -3.22 1.60
C ASN A 75 -4.67 -1.82 1.42
N ASP A 76 -4.72 -1.00 2.47
CA ASP A 76 -5.20 0.39 2.37
C ASP A 76 -4.40 1.19 1.33
N ARG A 77 -3.07 0.98 1.26
CA ARG A 77 -2.22 1.62 0.23
C ARG A 77 -2.54 1.11 -1.17
N ILE A 78 -2.80 -0.19 -1.33
CA ILE A 78 -3.15 -0.78 -2.63
C ILE A 78 -4.53 -0.32 -3.09
N THR A 79 -5.53 -0.24 -2.20
CA THR A 79 -6.88 0.21 -2.54
C THR A 79 -6.93 1.66 -3.02
N ARG A 80 -6.02 2.52 -2.54
CA ARG A 80 -5.88 3.90 -3.05
C ARG A 80 -5.31 3.97 -4.46
N ARG A 81 -4.64 2.93 -4.94
CA ARG A 81 -4.11 2.89 -6.30
C ARG A 81 -5.25 2.62 -7.28
N ASN A 82 -5.07 3.10 -8.50
CA ASN A 82 -6.00 2.71 -9.55
C ASN A 82 -5.93 1.18 -9.73
N PRO A 83 -7.09 0.52 -9.82
CA PRO A 83 -7.16 -0.90 -10.16
C PRO A 83 -6.38 -1.21 -11.45
N ARG A 84 -5.80 -2.41 -11.51
CA ARG A 84 -5.06 -2.90 -12.68
C ARG A 84 -6.02 -3.44 -13.76
N ALA A 85 -6.97 -2.61 -14.16
CA ALA A 85 -7.88 -2.89 -15.26
C ALA A 85 -7.91 -1.67 -16.19
N LEU A 86 -8.13 -1.92 -17.48
CA LEU A 86 -8.29 -0.89 -18.48
C LEU A 86 -9.75 -0.89 -18.92
N TRP A 87 -10.34 0.30 -18.97
CA TRP A 87 -11.68 0.55 -19.47
C TRP A 87 -11.60 1.34 -20.76
N GLN A 88 -12.50 1.01 -21.69
CA GLN A 88 -12.70 1.79 -22.90
C GLN A 88 -13.54 3.02 -22.55
N ARG A 89 -13.00 4.22 -22.84
CA ARG A 89 -13.68 5.50 -22.67
C ARG A 89 -13.41 6.41 -23.87
N THR A 90 -14.26 7.41 -24.05
CA THR A 90 -14.14 8.41 -25.11
C THR A 90 -13.50 9.69 -24.59
N CYS A 91 -12.64 10.32 -25.39
CA CYS A 91 -12.08 11.63 -25.09
C CYS A 91 -13.18 12.70 -24.99
N SER A 92 -13.14 13.55 -23.97
CA SER A 92 -14.14 14.61 -23.76
C SER A 92 -14.10 15.73 -24.81
N LYS A 93 -13.01 15.89 -25.57
CA LYS A 93 -12.84 16.97 -26.57
C LYS A 93 -13.05 16.49 -28.00
N CYS A 94 -12.39 15.40 -28.39
CA CYS A 94 -12.41 14.90 -29.77
C CYS A 94 -13.21 13.60 -29.96
N SER A 95 -13.81 13.04 -28.90
CA SER A 95 -14.59 11.80 -28.94
C SER A 95 -13.86 10.56 -29.47
N SER A 96 -12.52 10.57 -29.52
CA SER A 96 -11.73 9.39 -29.90
C SER A 96 -11.80 8.32 -28.81
N ASP A 97 -11.82 7.05 -29.22
CA ASP A 97 -11.72 5.92 -28.30
C ASP A 97 -10.33 5.85 -27.64
N THR A 98 -10.29 5.60 -26.33
CA THR A 98 -9.04 5.50 -25.57
C THR A 98 -9.19 4.49 -24.44
N TRP A 99 -8.12 3.73 -24.18
CA TRP A 99 -8.03 2.81 -23.05
C TRP A 99 -7.45 3.53 -21.84
N THR A 100 -8.16 3.53 -20.72
CA THR A 100 -7.73 4.24 -19.51
C THR A 100 -7.91 3.40 -18.25
N SER A 101 -7.16 3.72 -17.19
CA SER A 101 -7.31 3.10 -15.87
C SER A 101 -8.47 3.69 -15.04
N TYR A 102 -9.28 4.56 -15.65
CA TYR A 102 -10.41 5.21 -14.99
C TYR A 102 -11.70 4.52 -15.39
N ALA A 103 -12.41 3.97 -14.39
CA ALA A 103 -13.69 3.31 -14.60
C ALA A 103 -14.74 4.29 -15.15
N PRO A 104 -15.71 3.83 -15.97
CA PRO A 104 -16.80 4.65 -16.50
C PRO A 104 -17.65 5.36 -15.45
N ASP A 105 -17.78 4.74 -14.27
CA ASP A 105 -18.54 5.25 -13.12
C ASP A 105 -17.91 6.49 -12.47
N ARG A 106 -16.60 6.73 -12.69
CA ARG A 106 -15.96 7.92 -12.16
C ARG A 106 -16.21 9.13 -13.07
N SER A 107 -16.38 10.29 -12.44
CA SER A 107 -16.77 11.54 -13.08
C SER A 107 -15.60 12.37 -13.64
N GLU A 108 -14.35 11.87 -13.61
CA GLU A 108 -13.22 12.64 -14.13
C GLU A 108 -13.26 12.75 -15.66
N LYS A 109 -12.85 13.93 -16.17
CA LYS A 109 -12.71 14.18 -17.61
C LYS A 109 -11.45 13.51 -18.12
N ILE A 110 -11.56 12.85 -19.28
CA ILE A 110 -10.46 12.11 -19.90
C ILE A 110 -10.15 12.75 -21.24
N TYR A 111 -8.87 13.09 -21.43
CA TYR A 111 -8.36 13.58 -22.70
C TYR A 111 -7.43 12.54 -23.33
N CYS A 112 -7.45 12.48 -24.66
CA CYS A 112 -6.39 11.79 -25.39
C CYS A 112 -5.09 12.60 -25.32
N GLU A 113 -3.97 11.97 -25.64
CA GLU A 113 -2.64 12.59 -25.59
C GLU A 113 -2.60 13.92 -26.37
N LYS A 114 -3.16 13.97 -27.58
CA LYS A 114 -3.19 15.18 -28.41
C LYS A 114 -3.95 16.33 -27.74
N CYS A 115 -5.18 16.06 -27.28
CA CYS A 115 -6.00 17.07 -26.61
C CYS A 115 -5.42 17.50 -25.27
N TYR A 116 -4.75 16.59 -24.54
CA TYR A 116 -4.06 16.94 -23.30
C TYR A 116 -2.89 17.91 -23.56
N LEU A 117 -2.07 17.64 -24.59
CA LEU A 117 -0.95 18.51 -24.95
C LEU A 117 -1.41 19.91 -25.35
N GLU A 118 -2.49 20.04 -26.12
CA GLU A 118 -3.08 21.34 -26.50
C GLU A 118 -3.67 22.15 -25.33
N GLU A 119 -4.09 21.51 -24.25
CA GLU A 119 -4.69 22.19 -23.09
C GLU A 119 -3.65 22.58 -22.03
N VAL A 120 -2.53 21.86 -21.97
CA VAL A 120 -1.50 22.04 -20.95
C VAL A 120 -0.32 22.90 -21.46
N TYR A 121 -0.01 22.84 -22.76
CA TYR A 121 1.07 23.60 -23.40
C TYR A 121 0.52 24.61 -24.39
#